data_AF-A0A8D2EXF3-F1
#
_entry.id   AF-A0A8D2EXF3-F1
#
_cell.length_a   1.000
_cell.length_b   1.000
_cell.length_c   1.000
_cell.angle_alpha   90.00
_cell.angle_beta   90.00
_cell.angle_gamma   90.00
#
_symmetry.space_group_name_H-M   'P 1'
#
loop_
_entity.id
_entity.type
_entity.pdbx_description
1 polymer ?
#
loop_
_entity_poly.entity_id
_entity_poly.type
_entity_poly.pdbx_seq_one_letter_code
_entity_poly.pdbx_strand_id
1 'polypeptide(L)'
;MPSQKDLLKTLQKLDKYLNSPLPDETDENSIEDIKFSTRKFLDGNEMTLANCNLLPKLHIVKVVAKKYHNFDIPKEMTGIWSYLTNAYSRDEFLNTCPSDKEVEIAYSDAKRPTK
;
A
#
# COMPACT_ATOMS: atom_id res chain seq x y z
N MET A 1 14.86 2.31 -10.88
CA MET A 1 13.48 2.60 -10.44
C MET A 1 12.55 2.36 -11.62
N PRO A 2 11.37 1.74 -11.44
CA PRO A 2 10.36 1.66 -12.49
C PRO A 2 10.01 3.05 -13.00
N SER A 3 9.54 3.17 -14.24
CA SER A 3 8.99 4.45 -14.71
C SER A 3 7.80 4.83 -13.80
N GLN A 4 7.56 6.13 -13.60
CA GLN A 4 6.42 6.61 -12.81
C GLN A 4 5.08 6.02 -13.32
N LYS A 5 4.97 5.81 -14.63
CA LYS A 5 3.80 5.18 -15.26
C LYS A 5 3.63 3.71 -14.86
N ASP A 6 4.71 2.95 -14.78
CA ASP A 6 4.66 1.53 -14.39
C ASP A 6 4.44 1.37 -12.89
N LEU A 7 4.99 2.27 -12.08
CA LEU A 7 4.67 2.35 -10.66
C LEU A 7 3.17 2.63 -10.46
N LEU A 8 2.64 3.63 -11.16
CA LEU A 8 1.21 3.97 -11.08
C LEU A 8 0.32 2.79 -11.46
N LYS A 9 0.62 2.08 -12.56
CA LYS A 9 -0.13 0.87 -12.95
C LYS A 9 -0.07 -0.22 -11.89
N THR A 10 1.08 -0.39 -11.23
CA THR A 10 1.25 -1.39 -10.18
C THR A 10 0.44 -1.03 -8.94
N LEU A 11 0.45 0.24 -8.54
CA LEU A 11 -0.39 0.74 -7.45
C LEU A 11 -1.87 0.63 -7.79
N GLN A 12 -2.29 0.93 -9.03
CA GLN A 12 -3.68 0.74 -9.48
C GLN A 12 -4.14 -0.72 -9.36
N LYS A 13 -3.27 -1.69 -9.66
CA LYS A 13 -3.61 -3.12 -9.49
C LYS A 13 -3.79 -3.48 -8.02
N LEU A 14 -2.90 -2.99 -7.15
CA LEU A 14 -3.00 -3.21 -5.70
C LEU A 14 -4.27 -2.56 -5.13
N ASP A 15 -4.55 -1.31 -5.50
CA ASP A 15 -5.73 -0.58 -5.06
C ASP A 15 -7.02 -1.29 -5.49
N LYS A 16 -7.09 -1.72 -6.76
CA LYS A 16 -8.21 -2.52 -7.24
C LYS A 16 -8.40 -3.79 -6.42
N TYR A 17 -7.31 -4.50 -6.11
CA TYR A 17 -7.38 -5.71 -5.30
C TYR A 17 -7.91 -5.41 -3.89
N LEU A 18 -7.40 -4.38 -3.22
CA LEU A 18 -7.81 -3.97 -1.87
C LEU A 18 -9.28 -3.54 -1.79
N ASN A 19 -9.78 -2.91 -2.86
CA ASN A 19 -11.18 -2.47 -2.96
C ASN A 19 -12.14 -3.59 -3.42
N SER A 20 -11.64 -4.64 -4.07
CA SER A 20 -12.47 -5.76 -4.53
C SER A 20 -12.75 -6.71 -3.35
N PRO A 21 -14.02 -7.06 -3.06
CA PRO A 21 -14.36 -8.03 -2.01
C PRO A 21 -13.66 -9.37 -2.22
N LEU A 22 -13.22 -9.99 -1.13
CA LEU A 22 -12.81 -11.40 -1.14
C LEU A 22 -14.02 -12.33 -1.21
N PRO A 23 -13.87 -13.59 -1.65
CA PRO A 23 -14.97 -14.55 -1.68
C PRO A 23 -15.68 -14.70 -0.32
N ASP A 24 -14.93 -14.66 0.78
CA ASP A 24 -15.47 -14.76 2.14
C ASP A 24 -16.23 -13.50 2.58
N GLU A 25 -16.06 -12.37 1.88
CA GLU A 25 -16.83 -11.14 2.10
C GLU A 25 -18.15 -11.15 1.32
N THR A 26 -18.35 -12.08 0.37
CA THR A 26 -19.54 -12.14 -0.48
C THR A 26 -20.35 -13.39 -0.18
N ASP A 27 -21.61 -13.23 0.26
CA ASP A 27 -22.55 -14.34 0.38
C ASP A 27 -23.45 -14.37 -0.87
N GLU A 28 -23.34 -15.45 -1.66
CA GLU A 28 -24.16 -15.66 -2.87
C GLU A 28 -25.68 -15.69 -2.59
N ASN A 29 -26.08 -15.86 -1.32
CA ASN A 29 -27.48 -15.85 -0.88
C ASN A 29 -27.92 -14.51 -0.27
N SER A 30 -27.02 -13.53 -0.14
CA SER A 30 -27.34 -12.20 0.36
C SER A 30 -28.08 -11.37 -0.70
N ILE A 31 -29.05 -10.59 -0.26
CA ILE A 31 -29.76 -9.62 -1.11
C ILE A 31 -28.88 -8.39 -1.39
N GLU A 32 -27.86 -8.16 -0.56
CA GLU A 32 -26.94 -7.03 -0.68
C GLU A 32 -25.67 -7.41 -1.45
N ASP A 33 -25.52 -6.84 -2.65
CA ASP A 33 -24.27 -6.87 -3.41
C ASP A 33 -23.22 -6.01 -2.70
N ILE A 34 -22.28 -6.65 -2.02
CA ILE A 34 -21.09 -5.96 -1.50
C ILE A 34 -20.21 -5.59 -2.70
N LYS A 35 -20.24 -4.32 -3.09
CA LYS A 35 -19.48 -3.79 -4.25
C LYS A 35 -18.04 -3.41 -3.90
N PHE A 36 -17.77 -3.15 -2.62
CA PHE A 36 -16.48 -2.71 -2.12
C PHE A 36 -16.12 -3.47 -0.85
N SER A 37 -14.89 -3.96 -0.81
CA SER A 37 -14.28 -4.59 0.35
C SER A 37 -14.22 -3.65 1.55
N THR A 38 -14.39 -4.20 2.75
CA THR A 38 -14.22 -3.47 4.02
C THR A 38 -13.07 -4.01 4.85
N ARG A 39 -12.36 -5.02 4.36
CA ARG A 39 -11.25 -5.67 5.07
C ARG A 39 -10.12 -4.69 5.37
N LYS A 40 -9.44 -4.93 6.50
CA LYS A 40 -8.33 -4.07 6.95
C LYS A 40 -7.01 -4.32 6.22
N PHE A 41 -6.74 -5.56 5.83
CA PHE A 41 -5.45 -6.01 5.28
C PHE A 41 -5.62 -6.86 4.02
N LEU A 42 -4.52 -7.38 3.45
CA LEU A 42 -4.56 -8.06 2.15
C LEU A 42 -5.58 -9.21 2.10
N ASP A 43 -5.63 -10.02 3.15
CA ASP A 43 -6.35 -11.29 3.19
C ASP A 43 -7.45 -11.32 4.26
N GLY A 44 -7.93 -10.15 4.69
CA GLY A 44 -8.98 -10.04 5.70
C GLY A 44 -8.67 -8.98 6.76
N ASN A 45 -9.23 -9.16 7.95
CA ASN A 45 -9.12 -8.19 9.04
C ASN A 45 -7.89 -8.36 9.94
N GLU A 46 -7.17 -9.46 9.78
CA GLU A 46 -5.96 -9.76 10.56
C GLU A 46 -4.68 -9.65 9.75
N MET A 47 -3.58 -9.38 10.46
CA MET A 47 -2.28 -9.27 9.83
C MET A 47 -1.69 -10.66 9.53
N THR A 48 -1.44 -10.93 8.25
CA THR A 48 -0.80 -12.15 7.75
C THR A 48 0.64 -11.89 7.26
N LEU A 49 1.37 -12.95 6.95
CA LEU A 49 2.73 -12.90 6.40
C LEU A 49 2.82 -12.07 5.11
N ALA A 50 1.76 -12.08 4.29
CA ALA A 50 1.71 -11.28 3.06
C ALA A 50 1.83 -9.78 3.36
N ASN A 51 1.19 -9.31 4.45
CA ASN A 51 1.27 -7.91 4.85
C ASN A 51 2.68 -7.55 5.33
N CYS A 52 3.31 -8.43 6.12
CA CYS A 52 4.69 -8.23 6.59
C CYS A 52 5.70 -8.12 5.43
N ASN A 53 5.44 -8.78 4.30
CA ASN A 53 6.28 -8.66 3.10
C ASN A 53 5.99 -7.37 2.31
N LEU A 54 4.72 -6.97 2.19
CA LEU A 54 4.32 -5.84 1.34
C LEU A 54 4.46 -4.48 2.04
N LEU A 55 4.06 -4.37 3.31
CA LEU A 55 4.01 -3.09 4.02
C LEU A 55 5.36 -2.37 4.10
N PRO A 56 6.49 -3.03 4.44
CA PRO A 56 7.78 -2.35 4.44
C PRO A 56 8.17 -1.82 3.05
N LYS A 57 7.90 -2.60 1.99
CA LYS A 57 8.17 -2.19 0.60
C LYS A 57 7.31 -1.01 0.18
N LEU A 58 6.02 -1.04 0.51
CA LEU A 58 5.09 0.03 0.18
C LEU A 58 5.42 1.32 0.93
N HIS A 59 5.82 1.22 2.21
CA HIS A 59 6.29 2.38 2.98
C HIS A 59 7.55 3.00 2.36
N ILE A 60 8.56 2.18 2.04
CA ILE A 60 9.79 2.67 1.38
C ILE A 60 9.45 3.37 0.05
N VAL A 61 8.62 2.75 -0.80
CA VAL A 61 8.20 3.36 -2.06
C VAL A 61 7.50 4.70 -1.85
N LYS A 62 6.59 4.80 -0.87
CA LYS A 62 5.89 6.04 -0.51
C LYS A 62 6.88 7.16 -0.13
N VAL A 63 7.83 6.87 0.77
CA VAL A 63 8.80 7.86 1.26
C VAL A 63 9.77 8.29 0.15
N VAL A 64 10.38 7.32 -0.54
CA VAL A 64 11.41 7.57 -1.56
C VAL A 64 10.80 8.27 -2.78
N ALA A 65 9.63 7.84 -3.25
CA ALA A 65 8.97 8.46 -4.40
C ALA A 65 8.55 9.90 -4.12
N LYS A 66 8.05 10.17 -2.90
CA LYS A 66 7.73 11.54 -2.47
C LYS A 66 8.99 12.40 -2.42
N LYS A 67 10.05 11.92 -1.75
CA LYS A 67 11.25 12.71 -1.51
C LYS A 67 12.04 13.03 -2.77
N TYR A 68 12.23 12.06 -3.67
CA TYR A 68 13.16 12.18 -4.79
C TYR A 68 12.50 12.36 -6.15
N HIS A 69 11.21 12.08 -6.27
CA HIS A 69 10.48 12.18 -7.53
C HIS A 69 9.22 13.04 -7.43
N ASN A 70 8.97 13.68 -6.29
CA ASN A 70 7.76 14.46 -6.00
C ASN A 70 6.47 13.73 -6.40
N PHE A 71 6.47 12.40 -6.23
CA PHE A 71 5.34 11.54 -6.54
C PHE A 71 4.63 11.16 -5.25
N ASP A 72 3.35 11.51 -5.15
CA ASP A 72 2.46 11.00 -4.12
C ASP A 72 1.56 9.90 -4.68
N ILE A 73 1.19 8.95 -3.83
CA ILE A 73 0.10 8.01 -4.14
C ILE A 73 -1.17 8.86 -4.32
N PRO A 74 -1.89 8.76 -5.46
CA PRO A 74 -3.11 9.53 -5.68
C PRO A 74 -4.14 9.30 -4.57
N LYS A 75 -4.89 10.34 -4.18
CA LYS A 75 -5.87 10.26 -3.07
C LYS A 75 -7.06 9.37 -3.42
N GLU A 76 -7.30 9.18 -4.71
CA GLU A 76 -8.36 8.36 -5.27
C GLU A 76 -8.08 6.85 -5.09
N MET A 77 -6.85 6.46 -4.73
CA MET A 77 -6.49 5.07 -4.40
C MET A 77 -6.90 4.73 -2.96
N THR A 78 -8.21 4.72 -2.71
CA THR A 78 -8.81 4.58 -1.38
C THR A 78 -8.46 3.26 -0.69
N GLY A 79 -8.28 2.18 -1.44
CA GLY A 79 -7.94 0.87 -0.90
C GLY A 79 -6.53 0.88 -0.31
N ILE A 80 -5.57 1.47 -1.04
CA ILE A 80 -4.20 1.65 -0.53
C ILE A 80 -4.17 2.55 0.70
N TRP A 81 -4.91 3.68 0.68
CA TRP A 81 -4.94 4.59 1.82
C TRP A 81 -5.57 3.96 3.06
N SER A 82 -6.65 3.21 2.91
CA SER A 82 -7.27 2.43 3.99
C SER A 82 -6.27 1.41 4.56
N TYR A 83 -5.62 0.63 3.67
CA TYR A 83 -4.62 -0.38 4.05
C TYR A 83 -3.44 0.21 4.82
N LEU A 84 -2.87 1.32 4.33
CA LEU A 84 -1.79 2.02 5.01
C LEU A 84 -2.24 2.57 6.36
N THR A 85 -3.44 3.15 6.44
CA THR A 85 -3.99 3.71 7.70
C THR A 85 -4.15 2.61 8.74
N ASN A 86 -4.73 1.47 8.35
CA ASN A 86 -4.85 0.30 9.23
C ASN A 86 -3.48 -0.22 9.66
N ALA A 87 -2.50 -0.31 8.75
CA ALA A 87 -1.14 -0.74 9.09
C ALA A 87 -0.44 0.23 10.06
N TYR A 88 -0.51 1.54 9.85
CA TYR A 88 0.06 2.52 10.77
C TYR A 88 -0.68 2.59 12.12
N SER A 89 -1.83 1.95 12.28
CA SER A 89 -2.50 1.81 13.59
C SER A 89 -2.07 0.57 14.37
N ARG A 90 -1.23 -0.29 13.79
CA ARG A 90 -0.75 -1.54 14.40
C ARG A 90 0.64 -1.36 14.96
N ASP A 91 0.79 -1.68 16.25
CA ASP A 91 2.05 -1.62 16.97
C ASP A 91 3.14 -2.48 16.30
N GLU A 92 2.76 -3.63 15.73
CA GLU A 92 3.69 -4.53 15.05
C GLU A 92 4.38 -3.87 13.84
N PHE A 93 3.66 -2.97 13.15
CA PHE A 93 4.21 -2.22 12.03
C PHE A 93 4.89 -0.92 12.49
N LEU A 94 4.27 -0.15 13.39
CA LEU A 94 4.84 1.10 13.90
C LEU A 94 6.20 0.90 14.59
N ASN A 95 6.34 -0.16 15.39
CA ASN A 95 7.56 -0.40 16.18
C ASN A 95 8.71 -1.00 15.36
N THR A 96 8.44 -1.46 14.13
CA THR A 96 9.43 -2.12 13.27
C THR A 96 9.73 -1.35 11.99
N CYS A 97 8.87 -0.39 11.63
CA CYS A 97 9.07 0.46 10.47
C CYS A 97 10.23 1.43 10.73
N PRO A 98 11.21 1.54 9.81
CA PRO A 98 12.22 2.58 9.90
C PRO A 98 11.58 3.97 9.79
N SER A 99 12.24 4.97 10.34
CA SER A 99 11.78 6.35 10.17
C SER A 99 11.92 6.81 8.73
N ASP A 100 11.06 7.73 8.28
CA ASP A 100 11.13 8.32 6.94
C ASP A 100 12.56 8.84 6.65
N LYS A 101 13.22 9.45 7.64
CA LYS A 101 14.59 9.98 7.50
C LYS A 101 15.62 8.88 7.23
N GLU A 102 15.53 7.75 7.90
CA GLU A 102 16.43 6.61 7.67
C GLU A 102 16.23 6.03 6.27
N VAL A 103 14.97 5.90 5.84
CA VAL A 103 14.65 5.46 4.48
C VAL A 103 15.21 6.44 3.44
N GLU A 104 15.02 7.75 3.64
CA GLU A 104 15.58 8.77 2.76
C GLU A 104 17.11 8.65 2.68
N ILE A 105 17.80 8.56 3.82
CA ILE A 105 19.27 8.43 3.85
C ILE A 105 19.71 7.15 3.12
N ALA A 106 19.06 6.02 3.38
CA ALA A 106 19.39 4.74 2.76
C ALA A 106 19.21 4.76 1.23
N TYR A 107 18.29 5.57 0.72
CA TYR A 107 17.98 5.69 -0.70
C TYR A 107 18.45 7.01 -1.31
N SER A 108 19.44 7.68 -0.71
CA SER A 108 19.92 8.99 -1.20
C SER A 108 20.40 8.99 -2.66
N ASP A 109 20.83 7.82 -3.16
CA ASP A 109 21.28 7.62 -4.52
C ASP A 109 20.15 7.58 -5.56
N ALA A 110 18.90 7.37 -5.12
CA ALA A 110 17.71 7.41 -5.97
C ALA A 110 17.43 8.82 -6.53
N LYS A 111 18.13 9.86 -6.04
CA LYS A 111 18.10 11.23 -6.58
C LYS A 111 18.46 11.32 -8.06
N ARG A 112 19.22 10.35 -8.60
CA ARG A 112 19.78 10.46 -9.95
C ARG A 112 18.67 10.23 -10.99
N PRO A 113 18.40 11.21 -11.88
CA PRO A 113 17.65 10.94 -13.08
C PRO A 113 18.45 9.90 -13.88
N THR A 114 17.81 8.81 -14.27
CA THR A 114 18.32 7.99 -15.36
C THR A 114 18.49 8.91 -16.57
N LYS A 115 19.74 9.16 -16.95
CA LYS A 115 20.10 9.82 -18.21
C LYS A 115 19.45 9.13 -19.40
#